data_AF-A0A4W4ERT0-F1
#
_entry.id   AF-A0A4W4ERT0-F1
#
_cell.length_a   1.000
_cell.length_b   1.000
_cell.length_c   1.000
_cell.angle_alpha   90.00
_cell.angle_beta   90.00
_cell.angle_gamma   90.00
#
_symmetry.space_group_name_H-M   'P 1'
#
loop_
_entity.id
_entity.type
_entity.pdbx_description
1 polymer ?
#
loop_
_entity_poly.entity_id
_entity_poly.type
_entity_poly.pdbx_seq_one_letter_code
_entity_poly.pdbx_strand_id
1 'polypeptide(L)'
;MLISHRAQSGETANCITEEELNNRKTLRAIQRAVCDRMRGHAIQTLTTLGRKLTCLDLQENGFLVKEKLRKCLMEDLSLSPQDFDTVWRIAGPQGEVTADAAAIMRAVTGEMSEARKAVFIKVYVKLDPHKTGSITLIDIEKFYWAKQDLGHGAKTDFLTCIRNRGRVGGKVSYAEFEDYYEGLSIEIPSDEEYISILTSTLDHLTLLTNGVCICVVMFVH
;
A
#
# COMPACT_ATOMS: atom_id res chain seq x y z
N MET A 1 4.04 51.43 39.05
CA MET A 1 2.95 50.88 38.22
C MET A 1 3.57 50.14 37.05
N LEU A 2 3.52 48.81 37.08
CA LEU A 2 3.99 47.92 36.01
C LEU A 2 2.81 47.63 35.08
N ILE A 3 2.94 47.98 33.81
CA ILE A 3 1.97 47.61 32.78
C ILE A 3 2.41 46.25 32.22
N SER A 4 1.71 45.19 32.63
CA SER A 4 1.86 43.84 32.09
C SER A 4 0.93 43.68 30.88
N HIS A 5 1.50 43.76 29.67
CA HIS A 5 0.79 43.45 28.43
C HIS A 5 0.85 41.94 28.13
N ARG A 6 -0.23 41.26 28.50
CA ARG A 6 -0.96 40.24 27.71
C ARG A 6 -0.15 39.50 26.63
N ALA A 7 0.31 38.30 26.96
CA ALA A 7 0.63 37.27 25.96
C ALA A 7 -0.66 36.51 25.62
N GLN A 8 -1.23 36.76 24.44
CA GLN A 8 -2.17 35.82 23.82
C GLN A 8 -1.34 34.82 23.01
N SER A 9 -1.18 33.63 23.57
CA SER A 9 -0.70 32.45 22.87
C SER A 9 -1.75 32.07 21.83
N GLY A 10 -1.46 32.32 20.56
CA GLY A 10 -2.29 31.90 19.44
C GLY A 10 -2.13 30.41 19.20
N GLU A 11 -3.17 29.64 19.50
CA GLU A 11 -3.38 28.33 18.86
C GLU A 11 -3.61 28.58 17.37
N THR A 12 -2.62 28.26 16.54
CA THR A 12 -2.76 28.29 15.09
C THR A 12 -3.63 27.11 14.64
N ALA A 13 -4.94 27.34 14.59
CA ALA A 13 -5.84 26.52 13.79
C ALA A 13 -5.39 26.60 12.32
N ASN A 14 -4.79 25.53 11.80
CA ASN A 14 -4.43 25.42 10.39
C ASN A 14 -5.70 25.48 9.53
N CYS A 15 -5.97 26.66 8.95
CA CYS A 15 -7.02 26.83 7.95
C CYS A 15 -6.58 26.19 6.63
N ILE A 16 -7.25 25.13 6.21
CA ILE A 16 -7.03 24.50 4.90
C ILE A 16 -7.47 25.49 3.82
N THR A 17 -6.60 25.80 2.86
CA THR A 17 -6.93 26.73 1.77
C THR A 17 -7.94 26.11 0.79
N GLU A 18 -8.69 26.95 0.08
CA GLU A 18 -9.60 26.50 -0.97
C GLU A 18 -8.86 25.72 -2.08
N GLU A 19 -7.64 26.16 -2.41
CA GLU A 19 -6.76 25.46 -3.35
C GLU A 19 -6.40 24.05 -2.88
N GLU A 20 -6.03 23.89 -1.61
CA GLU A 20 -5.69 22.59 -1.03
C GLU A 20 -6.90 21.64 -1.02
N LEU A 21 -8.09 22.17 -0.72
CA LEU A 21 -9.32 21.40 -0.81
C LEU A 21 -9.60 20.96 -2.25
N ASN A 22 -9.40 21.85 -3.23
CA ASN A 22 -9.57 21.54 -4.64
C ASN A 22 -8.57 20.48 -5.10
N ASN A 23 -7.29 20.63 -4.74
CA ASN A 23 -6.24 19.65 -5.04
C ASN A 23 -6.59 18.25 -4.50
N ARG A 24 -7.08 18.16 -3.26
CA ARG A 24 -7.54 16.87 -2.68
C ARG A 24 -8.72 16.27 -3.44
N LYS A 25 -9.69 17.09 -3.86
CA LYS A 25 -10.83 16.61 -4.67
C LYS A 25 -10.34 16.07 -6.03
N THR A 26 -9.42 16.77 -6.67
CA THR A 26 -8.83 16.35 -7.95
C THR A 26 -8.05 15.04 -7.81
N LEU A 27 -7.17 14.92 -6.81
CA LEU A 27 -6.44 13.68 -6.56
C LEU A 27 -7.39 12.51 -6.31
N ARG A 28 -8.43 12.69 -5.49
CA ARG A 28 -9.44 11.64 -5.23
C ARG A 28 -10.17 11.19 -6.50
N ALA A 29 -10.43 12.10 -7.43
CA ALA A 29 -11.05 11.74 -8.71
C ALA A 29 -10.11 10.90 -9.57
N ILE A 30 -8.83 11.29 -9.65
CA ILE A 30 -7.79 10.53 -10.38
C ILE A 30 -7.59 9.15 -9.75
N GLN A 31 -7.44 9.08 -8.42
CA GLN A 31 -7.28 7.84 -7.67
C GLN A 31 -8.45 6.89 -7.93
N ARG A 32 -9.69 7.37 -7.85
CA ARG A 32 -10.86 6.53 -8.16
C ARG A 32 -10.78 5.96 -9.57
N ALA A 33 -10.49 6.79 -10.57
CA ALA A 33 -10.40 6.35 -11.96
C ALA A 33 -9.24 5.35 -12.19
N VAL A 34 -8.11 5.52 -11.52
CA VAL A 34 -6.98 4.57 -11.56
C VAL A 34 -7.38 3.24 -10.91
N CYS A 35 -7.89 3.27 -9.68
CA CYS A 35 -8.31 2.06 -8.96
C CYS A 35 -9.40 1.29 -9.70
N ASP A 36 -10.38 1.99 -10.28
CA ASP A 36 -11.44 1.38 -11.11
C ASP A 36 -10.86 0.61 -12.31
N ARG A 37 -9.83 1.16 -12.97
CA ARG A 37 -9.15 0.51 -14.09
C ARG A 37 -8.30 -0.68 -13.68
N MET A 38 -7.75 -0.65 -12.47
CA MET A 38 -6.87 -1.72 -11.95
C MET A 38 -7.63 -2.94 -11.43
N ARG A 39 -8.94 -2.85 -11.17
CA ARG A 39 -9.71 -3.99 -10.64
C ARG A 39 -9.55 -5.25 -11.50
N GLY A 40 -9.47 -6.39 -10.84
CA GLY A 40 -9.19 -7.71 -11.39
C GLY A 40 -7.70 -7.99 -11.60
N HIS A 41 -6.81 -7.01 -11.44
CA HIS A 41 -5.36 -7.15 -11.61
C HIS A 41 -4.54 -6.16 -10.76
N ALA A 42 -5.12 -5.56 -9.73
CA ALA A 42 -4.51 -4.49 -8.93
C ALA A 42 -3.28 -5.01 -8.18
N ILE A 43 -3.38 -6.20 -7.60
CA ILE A 43 -2.26 -6.92 -6.96
C ILE A 43 -1.08 -7.06 -7.91
N GLN A 44 -1.33 -7.56 -9.12
CA GLN A 44 -0.27 -7.77 -10.12
C GLN A 44 0.35 -6.43 -10.53
N THR A 45 -0.47 -5.42 -10.73
CA THR A 45 -0.05 -4.10 -11.21
C THR A 45 0.82 -3.38 -10.18
N LEU A 46 0.36 -3.24 -8.92
CA LEU A 46 1.11 -2.53 -7.88
C LEU A 46 2.43 -3.23 -7.54
N THR A 47 2.41 -4.55 -7.37
CA THR A 47 3.67 -5.28 -7.11
C THR A 47 4.64 -5.24 -8.29
N THR A 48 4.16 -5.08 -9.53
CA THR A 48 5.05 -4.88 -10.71
C THR A 48 5.64 -3.49 -10.69
N LEU A 49 4.80 -2.48 -10.43
CA LEU A 49 5.20 -1.08 -10.40
C LEU A 49 6.20 -0.80 -9.28
N GLY A 50 5.93 -1.22 -8.04
CA GLY A 50 6.84 -1.03 -6.92
C GLY A 50 8.25 -1.54 -7.21
N ARG A 51 8.37 -2.68 -7.90
CA ARG A 51 9.66 -3.19 -8.36
C ARG A 51 10.30 -2.38 -9.47
N LYS A 52 9.53 -1.97 -10.49
CA LYS A 52 10.05 -1.11 -11.56
C LYS A 52 10.62 0.17 -10.95
N LEU A 53 9.90 0.78 -10.01
CA LEU A 53 10.27 2.04 -9.35
C LEU A 53 11.47 1.89 -8.42
N THR A 54 11.55 0.82 -7.65
CA THR A 54 12.75 0.52 -6.84
C THR A 54 14.01 0.45 -7.71
N CYS A 55 13.90 -0.08 -8.94
CA CYS A 55 15.02 -0.07 -9.89
C CYS A 55 15.35 1.33 -10.45
N LEU A 56 14.36 2.22 -10.57
CA LEU A 56 14.57 3.60 -11.02
C LEU A 56 15.34 4.42 -9.97
N ASP A 57 14.94 4.31 -8.70
CA ASP A 57 15.52 5.08 -7.60
C ASP A 57 17.00 4.77 -7.36
N LEU A 58 17.46 3.59 -7.76
CA LEU A 58 18.85 3.14 -7.58
C LEU A 58 19.81 3.60 -8.69
N GLN A 59 19.34 4.18 -9.79
CA GLN A 59 20.16 4.30 -11.01
C GLN A 59 20.21 5.71 -11.63
N GLU A 60 19.40 6.69 -11.20
CA GLU A 60 19.10 7.84 -12.08
C GLU A 60 19.04 9.22 -11.40
N ASN A 61 19.24 10.28 -12.20
CA ASN A 61 19.05 11.67 -11.79
C ASN A 61 17.56 12.07 -11.86
N GLY A 62 17.17 13.12 -11.12
CA GLY A 62 15.75 13.46 -10.91
C GLY A 62 14.91 13.76 -12.16
N PHE A 63 15.52 14.27 -13.25
CA PHE A 63 14.81 14.47 -14.51
C PHE A 63 14.45 13.14 -15.19
N LEU A 64 15.39 12.20 -15.21
CA LEU A 64 15.18 10.88 -15.80
C LEU A 64 14.15 10.08 -14.99
N VAL A 65 14.15 10.23 -13.67
CA VAL A 65 13.11 9.67 -12.77
C VAL A 65 11.72 10.18 -13.16
N LYS A 66 11.54 11.49 -13.42
CA LYS A 66 10.24 12.05 -13.83
C LYS A 66 9.72 11.42 -15.11
N GLU A 67 10.52 11.40 -16.18
CA GLU A 67 10.09 10.90 -17.49
C GLU A 67 9.81 9.40 -17.46
N LYS A 68 10.61 8.62 -16.72
CA LYS A 68 10.35 7.20 -16.57
C LYS A 68 9.13 6.91 -15.71
N LEU A 69 8.94 7.66 -14.64
CA LEU A 69 7.74 7.55 -13.82
C LEU A 69 6.50 7.91 -14.64
N ARG A 70 6.54 8.99 -15.43
CA ARG A 70 5.49 9.35 -16.40
C ARG A 70 5.16 8.17 -17.29
N LYS A 71 6.18 7.59 -17.92
CA LYS A 71 6.02 6.43 -18.82
C LYS A 71 5.39 5.24 -18.10
N CYS A 72 5.89 4.85 -16.92
CA CYS A 72 5.35 3.73 -16.15
C CYS A 72 3.88 3.95 -15.77
N LEU A 73 3.51 5.14 -15.29
CA LEU A 73 2.13 5.44 -14.90
C LEU A 73 1.19 5.47 -16.12
N MET A 74 1.66 5.96 -17.26
CA MET A 74 0.87 5.95 -18.49
C MET A 74 0.68 4.54 -19.05
N GLU A 75 1.72 3.70 -19.04
CA GLU A 75 1.69 2.36 -19.61
C GLU A 75 0.99 1.34 -18.70
N ASP A 76 1.30 1.34 -17.40
CA ASP A 76 0.82 0.34 -16.45
C ASP A 76 -0.51 0.74 -15.77
N LEU A 77 -0.81 2.05 -15.64
CA LEU A 77 -2.05 2.55 -15.01
C LEU A 77 -2.98 3.28 -15.99
N SER A 78 -2.62 3.32 -17.28
CA SER A 78 -3.35 4.08 -18.31
C SER A 78 -3.55 5.57 -17.94
N LEU A 79 -2.69 6.15 -17.07
CA LEU A 79 -2.85 7.53 -16.61
C LEU A 79 -2.76 8.50 -17.78
N SER A 80 -3.66 9.49 -17.86
CA SER A 80 -3.58 10.47 -18.96
C SER A 80 -2.39 11.41 -18.76
N PRO A 81 -1.83 11.99 -19.84
CA PRO A 81 -0.79 13.02 -19.71
C PRO A 81 -1.21 14.17 -18.79
N GLN A 82 -2.47 14.59 -18.87
CA GLN A 82 -3.04 15.69 -18.10
C GLN A 82 -3.16 15.33 -16.61
N ASP A 83 -3.60 14.11 -16.31
CA ASP A 83 -3.67 13.63 -14.93
C ASP A 83 -2.28 13.49 -14.33
N PHE A 84 -1.31 12.99 -15.09
CA PHE A 84 0.08 12.95 -14.65
C PHE A 84 0.62 14.34 -14.31
N ASP A 85 0.44 15.32 -15.20
CA ASP A 85 0.90 16.69 -14.97
C ASP A 85 0.20 17.32 -13.76
N THR A 86 -1.07 16.98 -13.55
CA THR A 86 -1.86 17.41 -12.38
C THR A 86 -1.33 16.79 -11.09
N VAL A 87 -1.09 15.48 -11.07
CA VAL A 87 -0.51 14.78 -9.92
C VAL A 87 0.88 15.32 -9.63
N TRP A 88 1.72 15.52 -10.65
CA TRP A 88 3.06 16.07 -10.49
C TRP A 88 3.04 17.48 -9.90
N ARG A 89 2.08 18.33 -10.32
CA ARG A 89 1.91 19.67 -9.75
C ARG A 89 1.52 19.63 -8.27
N ILE A 90 0.68 18.68 -7.87
CA ILE A 90 0.13 18.60 -6.50
C ILE A 90 1.09 17.88 -5.54
N ALA A 91 1.67 16.76 -5.96
CA ALA A 91 2.42 15.85 -5.11
C ALA A 91 3.92 15.74 -5.47
N GLY A 92 4.34 16.32 -6.59
CA GLY A 92 5.75 16.31 -7.00
C GLY A 92 6.62 17.26 -6.19
N PRO A 93 7.95 17.07 -6.28
CA PRO A 93 8.91 17.94 -5.61
C PRO A 93 8.77 19.38 -6.12
N GLN A 94 8.86 20.33 -5.19
CA GLN A 94 8.97 21.75 -5.50
C GLN A 94 10.45 22.10 -5.72
N GLY A 95 10.80 22.57 -6.92
CA GLY A 95 12.19 22.94 -7.27
C GLY A 95 13.07 21.76 -7.69
N GLU A 96 14.39 21.86 -7.47
CA GLU A 96 15.39 20.86 -7.92
C GLU A 96 15.55 19.66 -6.97
N VAL A 97 14.48 19.27 -6.26
CA VAL A 97 14.49 18.05 -5.43
C VAL A 97 14.13 16.85 -6.31
N THR A 98 14.82 15.73 -6.10
CA THR A 98 14.50 14.48 -6.80
C THR A 98 13.13 13.99 -6.36
N ALA A 99 12.30 13.57 -7.31
CA ALA A 99 10.97 13.09 -7.01
C ALA A 99 11.01 11.77 -6.24
N ASP A 100 10.24 11.71 -5.16
CA ASP A 100 9.95 10.46 -4.46
C ASP A 100 8.91 9.70 -5.29
N ALA A 101 9.38 8.67 -6.01
CA ALA A 101 8.53 7.82 -6.83
C ALA A 101 7.41 7.17 -6.01
N ALA A 102 7.66 6.80 -4.75
CA ALA A 102 6.65 6.23 -3.87
C ALA A 102 5.59 7.27 -3.46
N ALA A 103 5.98 8.53 -3.21
CA ALA A 103 5.02 9.59 -2.94
C ALA A 103 4.10 9.89 -4.14
N ILE A 104 4.66 9.92 -5.34
CA ILE A 104 3.86 10.08 -6.56
C ILE A 104 2.93 8.89 -6.77
N MET A 105 3.41 7.65 -6.57
CA MET A 105 2.56 6.47 -6.64
C MET A 105 1.37 6.58 -5.70
N ARG A 106 1.58 6.92 -4.43
CA ARG A 106 0.51 7.13 -3.45
C ARG A 106 -0.45 8.24 -3.87
N ALA A 107 0.03 9.30 -4.51
CA ALA A 107 -0.84 10.33 -5.06
C ALA A 107 -1.72 9.80 -6.22
N VAL A 108 -1.23 8.87 -7.03
CA VAL A 108 -1.96 8.27 -8.16
C VAL A 108 -2.91 7.15 -7.72
N THR A 109 -2.48 6.27 -6.82
CA THR A 109 -3.23 5.06 -6.44
C THR A 109 -4.06 5.24 -5.18
N GLY A 110 -3.73 6.24 -4.36
CA GLY A 110 -4.27 6.36 -3.01
C GLY A 110 -3.57 5.43 -2.03
N GLU A 111 -4.12 5.40 -0.83
CA GLU A 111 -3.67 4.58 0.29
C GLU A 111 -4.88 3.82 0.87
N MET A 112 -4.63 2.66 1.47
CA MET A 112 -5.60 1.94 2.28
C MET A 112 -6.28 2.87 3.29
N SER A 113 -7.57 2.64 3.56
CA SER A 113 -8.22 3.29 4.69
C SER A 113 -7.47 2.97 5.99
N GLU A 114 -7.51 3.88 6.96
CA GLU A 114 -6.87 3.68 8.27
C GLU A 114 -7.26 2.35 8.92
N ALA A 115 -8.52 1.93 8.76
CA ALA A 115 -9.03 0.67 9.28
C ALA A 115 -8.34 -0.54 8.62
N ARG A 116 -8.24 -0.55 7.28
CA ARG A 116 -7.54 -1.60 6.52
C ARG A 116 -6.05 -1.61 6.85
N LYS A 117 -5.43 -0.43 6.90
CA LYS A 117 -4.01 -0.25 7.21
C LYS A 117 -3.67 -0.77 8.61
N ALA A 118 -4.52 -0.52 9.59
CA ALA A 118 -4.33 -1.00 10.96
C ALA A 118 -4.27 -2.54 11.03
N VAL A 119 -5.14 -3.25 10.31
CA VAL A 119 -5.13 -4.72 10.30
C VAL A 119 -3.94 -5.27 9.49
N PHE A 120 -3.60 -4.65 8.37
CA PHE A 120 -2.38 -4.97 7.61
C PHE A 120 -1.12 -4.88 8.49
N ILE A 121 -0.96 -3.79 9.25
CA ILE A 121 0.19 -3.61 10.16
C ILE A 121 0.26 -4.73 11.19
N LYS A 122 -0.89 -5.18 11.74
CA LYS A 122 -0.93 -6.32 12.67
C LYS A 122 -0.44 -7.61 12.01
N VAL A 123 -0.84 -7.88 10.76
CA VAL A 123 -0.36 -9.03 9.98
C VAL A 123 1.14 -8.95 9.77
N TYR A 124 1.67 -7.78 9.36
CA TYR A 124 3.10 -7.60 9.13
C TYR A 124 3.93 -7.79 10.41
N VAL A 125 3.54 -7.15 11.51
CA VAL A 125 4.24 -7.28 12.81
C VAL A 125 4.25 -8.72 13.31
N LYS A 126 3.19 -9.49 13.03
CA LYS A 126 3.13 -10.91 13.38
C LYS A 126 4.12 -11.76 12.58
N LEU A 127 4.35 -11.39 11.32
CA LEU A 127 5.27 -12.07 10.40
C LEU A 127 6.74 -11.63 10.59
N ASP A 128 6.99 -10.40 11.06
CA ASP A 128 8.32 -9.87 11.36
C ASP A 128 8.43 -9.42 12.84
N PRO A 129 8.36 -10.37 13.81
CA PRO A 129 8.34 -10.03 15.24
C PRO A 129 9.63 -9.35 15.72
N HIS A 130 10.74 -9.55 15.00
CA HIS A 130 12.03 -8.95 15.28
C HIS A 130 12.24 -7.60 14.58
N LYS A 131 11.25 -7.10 13.83
CA LYS A 131 11.30 -5.82 13.11
C LYS A 131 12.53 -5.70 12.22
N THR A 132 12.85 -6.78 11.51
CA THR A 132 13.98 -6.85 10.59
C THR A 132 13.74 -6.04 9.31
N GLY A 133 12.49 -5.67 9.02
CA GLY A 133 12.08 -4.95 7.81
C GLY A 133 11.85 -5.88 6.60
N SER A 134 11.94 -7.19 6.81
CA SER A 134 11.72 -8.20 5.77
C SER A 134 11.15 -9.49 6.35
N ILE A 135 10.31 -10.18 5.59
CA ILE A 135 9.72 -11.46 5.98
C ILE A 135 10.27 -12.55 5.06
N THR A 136 10.63 -13.73 5.60
CA THR A 136 11.07 -14.84 4.76
C THR A 136 9.88 -15.52 4.07
N LEU A 137 10.09 -16.04 2.86
CA LEU A 137 9.06 -16.82 2.15
C LEU A 137 8.59 -18.01 2.97
N ILE A 138 9.47 -18.62 3.76
CA ILE A 138 9.15 -19.75 4.64
C ILE A 138 8.16 -19.32 5.72
N ASP A 139 8.35 -18.14 6.33
CA ASP A 139 7.46 -17.64 7.38
C ASP A 139 6.10 -17.24 6.80
N ILE A 140 6.08 -16.65 5.60
CA ILE A 140 4.85 -16.41 4.82
C ILE A 140 4.15 -17.74 4.56
N GLU A 141 4.84 -18.72 3.97
CA GLU A 141 4.26 -20.03 3.67
C GLU A 141 3.69 -20.69 4.92
N LYS A 142 4.41 -20.73 6.04
CA LYS A 142 3.90 -21.28 7.31
C LYS A 142 2.63 -20.56 7.78
N PHE A 143 2.61 -19.22 7.68
CA PHE A 143 1.50 -18.37 8.13
C PHE A 143 0.21 -18.59 7.33
N TYR A 144 0.29 -18.87 6.02
CA TYR A 144 -0.89 -19.13 5.17
C TYR A 144 -1.14 -20.63 4.91
N TRP A 145 -0.12 -21.50 5.04
CA TRP A 145 -0.26 -22.94 4.87
C TRP A 145 -1.14 -23.56 5.95
N ALA A 146 -0.97 -23.11 7.21
CA ALA A 146 -1.80 -23.52 8.35
C ALA A 146 -3.30 -23.20 8.21
N LYS A 147 -3.73 -22.59 7.10
CA LYS A 147 -5.10 -22.16 6.80
C LYS A 147 -5.68 -22.90 5.60
N GLN A 148 -5.46 -24.22 5.50
CA GLN A 148 -5.80 -25.04 4.34
C GLN A 148 -7.31 -25.07 3.98
N ASP A 149 -8.17 -24.49 4.83
CA ASP A 149 -9.63 -24.37 4.63
C ASP A 149 -10.10 -23.02 4.03
N LEU A 150 -9.20 -22.04 3.81
CA LEU A 150 -9.54 -20.80 3.11
C LEU A 150 -9.41 -21.01 1.59
N GLY A 151 -10.55 -21.18 0.92
CA GLY A 151 -10.78 -21.22 -0.54
C GLY A 151 -9.56 -21.27 -1.47
N HIS A 152 -9.46 -22.35 -2.26
CA HIS A 152 -8.32 -22.67 -3.14
C HIS A 152 -7.95 -21.62 -4.21
N GLY A 153 -8.72 -20.54 -4.40
CA GLY A 153 -8.42 -19.47 -5.36
C GLY A 153 -7.38 -18.45 -4.86
N ALA A 154 -7.71 -17.69 -3.82
CA ALA A 154 -6.89 -16.55 -3.35
C ALA A 154 -5.52 -16.96 -2.77
N LYS A 155 -5.42 -18.14 -2.13
CA LYS A 155 -4.17 -18.68 -1.57
C LYS A 155 -3.16 -19.04 -2.65
N THR A 156 -3.64 -19.57 -3.76
CA THR A 156 -2.80 -19.99 -4.90
C THR A 156 -2.24 -18.77 -5.61
N ASP A 157 -3.02 -17.70 -5.74
CA ASP A 157 -2.58 -16.47 -6.39
C ASP A 157 -1.56 -15.70 -5.56
N PHE A 158 -1.69 -15.63 -4.22
CA PHE A 158 -0.71 -14.95 -3.38
C PHE A 158 0.67 -15.62 -3.39
N LEU A 159 0.74 -16.92 -3.07
CA LEU A 159 2.02 -17.62 -3.02
C LEU A 159 2.64 -17.78 -4.41
N THR A 160 1.82 -17.89 -5.46
CA THR A 160 2.31 -17.88 -6.85
C THR A 160 2.80 -16.49 -7.26
N CYS A 161 2.07 -15.43 -6.92
CA CYS A 161 2.46 -14.04 -7.15
C CYS A 161 3.65 -13.62 -6.29
N ILE A 162 3.91 -14.23 -5.13
CA ILE A 162 5.14 -14.02 -4.37
C ILE A 162 6.27 -14.89 -4.90
N ARG A 163 6.04 -16.17 -5.25
CA ARG A 163 7.08 -17.10 -5.71
C ARG A 163 7.63 -16.76 -7.09
N ASN A 164 6.79 -16.33 -8.03
CA ASN A 164 7.22 -15.96 -9.39
C ASN A 164 8.05 -14.66 -9.44
N ARG A 165 8.29 -14.03 -8.30
CA ARG A 165 8.40 -12.57 -8.18
C ARG A 165 9.36 -12.17 -7.06
N GLY A 166 9.45 -12.96 -5.98
CA GLY A 166 10.51 -12.88 -4.97
C GLY A 166 11.84 -13.25 -5.59
N ARG A 167 12.77 -12.30 -5.61
CA ARG A 167 14.15 -12.52 -6.09
C ARG A 167 15.08 -12.98 -4.96
N VAL A 168 16.23 -13.50 -5.41
CA VAL A 168 17.50 -13.76 -4.71
C VAL A 168 17.45 -13.58 -3.19
N GLY A 169 17.35 -14.69 -2.47
CA GLY A 169 17.47 -14.73 -1.00
C GLY A 169 16.19 -15.09 -0.24
N GLY A 170 15.03 -15.21 -0.92
CA GLY A 170 13.81 -15.76 -0.32
C GLY A 170 13.19 -14.88 0.77
N LYS A 171 13.31 -13.56 0.63
CA LYS A 171 12.73 -12.56 1.54
C LYS A 171 11.86 -11.56 0.78
N VAL A 172 10.89 -10.96 1.47
CA VAL A 172 9.98 -9.94 0.98
C VAL A 172 10.10 -8.72 1.88
N SER A 173 10.35 -7.54 1.31
CA SER A 173 10.45 -6.29 2.09
C SER A 173 9.09 -5.78 2.58
N TYR A 174 9.09 -4.82 3.52
CA TYR A 174 7.84 -4.12 3.92
C TYR A 174 7.10 -3.53 2.72
N ALA A 175 7.80 -2.79 1.85
CA ALA A 175 7.20 -2.11 0.70
C ALA A 175 6.57 -3.11 -0.28
N GLU A 176 7.25 -4.21 -0.62
CA GLU A 176 6.69 -5.23 -1.50
C GLU A 176 5.46 -5.93 -0.88
N PHE A 177 5.46 -6.12 0.44
CA PHE A 177 4.33 -6.71 1.15
C PHE A 177 3.15 -5.74 1.25
N GLU A 178 3.43 -4.45 1.42
CA GLU A 178 2.45 -3.37 1.38
C GLU A 178 1.82 -3.25 0.00
N ASP A 179 2.60 -3.23 -1.08
CA ASP A 179 2.11 -3.17 -2.47
C ASP A 179 1.11 -4.31 -2.77
N TYR A 180 1.38 -5.50 -2.25
CA TYR A 180 0.47 -6.64 -2.39
C TYR A 180 -0.88 -6.37 -1.69
N TYR A 181 -0.83 -5.91 -0.43
CA TYR A 181 -2.03 -5.70 0.37
C TYR A 181 -2.83 -4.45 -0.03
N GLU A 182 -2.16 -3.42 -0.54
CA GLU A 182 -2.81 -2.28 -1.19
C GLU A 182 -3.56 -2.75 -2.45
N GLY A 183 -2.94 -3.64 -3.25
CA GLY A 183 -3.60 -4.25 -4.40
C GLY A 183 -4.82 -5.07 -3.99
N LEU A 184 -4.68 -5.90 -2.95
CA LEU A 184 -5.79 -6.69 -2.40
C LEU A 184 -6.91 -5.78 -1.85
N SER A 185 -6.56 -4.65 -1.26
CA SER A 185 -7.51 -3.63 -0.80
C SER A 185 -8.32 -3.08 -1.98
N ILE A 186 -7.70 -2.78 -3.12
CA ILE A 186 -8.44 -2.31 -4.31
C ILE A 186 -9.43 -3.38 -4.83
N GLU A 187 -9.07 -4.66 -4.75
CA GLU A 187 -9.92 -5.77 -5.19
C GLU A 187 -11.13 -6.02 -4.26
N ILE A 188 -10.97 -5.74 -2.95
CA ILE A 188 -12.02 -5.97 -1.96
C ILE A 188 -12.85 -4.69 -1.73
N PRO A 189 -14.14 -4.68 -2.12
CA PRO A 189 -14.93 -3.46 -2.13
C PRO A 189 -15.31 -2.95 -0.72
N SER A 190 -15.47 -3.85 0.26
CA SER A 190 -15.91 -3.51 1.62
C SER A 190 -14.75 -3.54 2.62
N ASP A 191 -14.71 -2.55 3.52
CA ASP A 191 -13.75 -2.52 4.62
C ASP A 191 -14.01 -3.69 5.59
N GLU A 192 -15.28 -4.03 5.85
CA GLU A 192 -15.67 -5.15 6.69
C GLU A 192 -15.15 -6.48 6.13
N GLU A 193 -15.28 -6.71 4.82
CA GLU A 193 -14.79 -7.91 4.16
C GLU A 193 -13.26 -8.01 4.22
N TYR A 194 -12.56 -6.91 3.91
CA TYR A 194 -11.09 -6.85 4.00
C TYR A 194 -10.61 -7.14 5.42
N ILE A 195 -11.20 -6.46 6.40
CA ILE A 195 -10.87 -6.62 7.82
C ILE A 195 -11.18 -8.04 8.28
N SER A 196 -12.32 -8.62 7.87
CA SER A 196 -12.70 -9.99 8.21
C SER A 196 -11.66 -10.99 7.70
N ILE A 197 -11.30 -10.92 6.40
CA ILE A 197 -10.30 -11.80 5.78
C ILE A 197 -8.98 -11.73 6.54
N LEU A 198 -8.46 -10.53 6.79
CA LEU A 198 -7.17 -10.38 7.50
C LEU A 198 -7.28 -10.74 8.98
N THR A 199 -8.39 -10.47 9.66
CA THR A 199 -8.55 -10.81 11.09
C THR A 199 -8.66 -12.32 11.28
N SER A 200 -9.41 -13.01 10.42
CA SER A 200 -9.39 -14.48 10.37
C SER A 200 -7.98 -15.00 10.12
N THR A 201 -7.15 -14.31 9.33
CA THR A 201 -5.76 -14.71 9.19
C THR A 201 -4.92 -14.55 10.48
N LEU A 202 -5.29 -13.64 11.39
CA LEU A 202 -4.58 -13.38 12.64
C LEU A 202 -4.99 -14.35 13.76
N ASP A 203 -6.29 -14.59 13.94
CA ASP A 203 -6.83 -15.28 15.12
C ASP A 203 -6.38 -16.75 15.23
N HIS A 204 -6.21 -17.44 14.10
CA HIS A 204 -5.75 -18.83 14.10
C HIS A 204 -4.28 -19.01 14.52
N LEU A 205 -3.45 -17.96 14.47
CA LEU A 205 -2.04 -18.03 14.91
C LEU A 205 -1.88 -17.86 16.42
N THR A 206 -2.85 -17.19 17.06
CA THR A 206 -2.94 -17.12 18.52
C THR A 206 -3.19 -18.50 19.13
N LEU A 207 -3.81 -19.42 18.39
CA LEU A 207 -4.04 -20.80 18.82
C LEU A 207 -2.81 -21.70 18.60
N LEU A 208 -2.10 -21.53 17.49
CA LEU A 208 -0.88 -22.31 17.19
C LEU A 208 0.31 -21.97 18.11
N THR A 209 0.36 -20.76 18.66
CA THR A 209 1.40 -20.34 19.62
C THR A 209 1.17 -20.86 21.04
N ASN A 210 -0.03 -21.38 21.34
CA ASN A 210 -0.40 -21.93 22.66
C ASN A 210 -0.60 -23.46 22.66
N GLY A 211 -0.10 -24.17 21.65
CA GLY A 211 -0.06 -25.63 21.66
C GLY A 211 -1.42 -26.34 21.56
N VAL A 212 -2.47 -25.67 21.07
CA VAL A 212 -3.76 -26.33 20.81
C VAL A 212 -4.21 -26.04 19.38
N CYS A 213 -4.21 -27.10 18.57
CA CYS A 213 -4.72 -27.07 17.20
C CYS A 213 -6.25 -27.13 17.23
N ILE A 214 -6.94 -26.08 16.79
CA ILE A 214 -8.40 -26.06 16.67
C ILE A 214 -8.75 -25.67 15.23
N CYS A 215 -9.30 -26.64 14.50
CA CYS A 215 -9.95 -26.45 13.21
C CYS A 215 -11.29 -25.73 13.42
N VAL A 216 -11.57 -24.66 12.68
CA VAL A 216 -12.95 -24.20 12.45
C VAL A 216 -13.12 -23.65 11.03
N VAL A 217 -14.09 -24.27 10.36
CA VAL A 217 -14.77 -24.06 9.08
C VAL A 217 -15.20 -22.60 8.82
N MET A 218 -15.22 -22.16 7.55
CA MET A 218 -16.36 -21.42 6.96
C MET A 218 -16.41 -21.52 5.42
N PHE A 219 -17.43 -22.24 4.93
CA PHE A 219 -18.07 -22.07 3.61
C PHE A 219 -18.65 -20.66 3.49
N VAL A 220 -18.73 -20.09 2.27
CA VAL A 220 -19.98 -19.56 1.67
C VAL A 220 -19.84 -19.54 0.13
N HIS A 221 -20.97 -19.88 -0.51
CA HIS A 221 -21.30 -19.92 -1.95
C HIS A 221 -21.12 -18.61 -2.72
#